data_AF-A0A355R8P9-F1
#
_entry.id   AF-A0A355R8P9-F1
#
_cell.length_a   1.000
_cell.length_b   1.000
_cell.length_c   1.000
_cell.angle_alpha   90.00
_cell.angle_beta   90.00
_cell.angle_gamma   90.00
#
_symmetry.space_group_name_H-M   'P 1'
#
loop_
_entity.id
_entity.type
_entity.pdbx_description
1 polymer ?
#
loop_
_entity_poly.entity_id
_entity_poly.type
_entity_poly.pdbx_seq_one_letter_code
_entity_poly.pdbx_strand_id
1 'polypeptide(L)'
;MNTENINRHVQAVAIQFISYRGPINSMSNYVAGSMRDAAPDIELLTNYLRKPEIHEELLKWDVGIWRNTIGDWSLVSLAAPSSIEQMRYRLEHFPTSNTQCRWCLQDAKRLAHIELIPEKDIHGNLVDNSWLHKQCMRPWLTMRNQVARAQTAPSKESLI
;
A
#
# COMPACT_ATOMS: atom_id res chain seq x y z
N MET A 1 -3.86 23.55 11.24
CA MET A 1 -4.04 22.10 11.05
C MET A 1 -2.67 21.45 11.05
N ASN A 2 -2.40 20.51 11.96
CA ASN A 2 -1.11 19.81 12.02
C ASN A 2 -1.09 18.69 10.96
N THR A 3 -0.52 18.99 9.80
CA THR A 3 -0.47 18.08 8.64
C THR A 3 0.39 16.85 8.88
N GLU A 4 1.48 16.99 9.65
CA GLU A 4 2.33 15.85 10.02
C GLU A 4 1.56 14.83 10.85
N ASN A 5 0.77 15.30 11.81
CA ASN A 5 -0.09 14.43 12.60
C ASN A 5 -1.12 13.70 11.72
N ILE A 6 -1.77 14.41 10.80
CA ILE A 6 -2.73 13.80 9.85
C ILE A 6 -2.04 12.71 9.02
N ASN A 7 -0.87 13.00 8.43
CA ASN A 7 -0.15 12.03 7.59
C ASN A 7 0.25 10.78 8.36
N ARG A 8 0.65 10.91 9.62
CA ARG A 8 0.93 9.77 10.51
C ARG A 8 -0.29 8.88 10.71
N HIS A 9 -1.46 9.47 10.92
CA HIS A 9 -2.71 8.72 11.06
C HIS A 9 -3.19 8.12 9.73
N VAL A 10 -3.00 8.82 8.60
CA VAL A 10 -3.24 8.26 7.26
C VAL A 10 -2.36 7.04 7.02
N GLN A 11 -1.08 7.09 7.37
CA GLN A 11 -0.15 5.97 7.29
C GLN A 11 -0.61 4.80 8.18
N ALA A 12 -0.98 5.06 9.43
CA ALA A 12 -1.48 4.03 10.33
C ALA A 12 -2.71 3.31 9.77
N VAL A 13 -3.69 4.07 9.25
CA VAL A 13 -4.88 3.53 8.60
C VAL A 13 -4.53 2.73 7.35
N ALA A 14 -3.62 3.24 6.51
CA ALA A 14 -3.17 2.52 5.32
C ALA A 14 -2.51 1.18 5.68
N ILE A 15 -1.66 1.14 6.71
CA ILE A 15 -1.01 -0.08 7.19
C ILE A 15 -2.06 -1.09 7.67
N GLN A 16 -3.05 -0.64 8.46
CA GLN A 16 -4.11 -1.49 8.99
C GLN A 16 -4.91 -2.17 7.88
N PHE A 17 -5.28 -1.42 6.84
CA PHE A 17 -6.07 -1.98 5.73
C PHE A 17 -5.24 -2.67 4.66
N ILE A 18 -3.93 -2.37 4.58
CA ILE A 18 -3.02 -2.71 3.48
C ILE A 18 -3.44 -2.07 2.14
N SER A 19 -4.67 -2.33 1.70
CA SER A 19 -5.35 -1.65 0.61
C SER A 19 -6.83 -1.53 0.92
N TYR A 20 -7.33 -0.30 0.96
CA TYR A 20 -8.75 0.01 1.06
C TYR A 20 -9.23 0.65 -0.24
N ARG A 21 -10.47 0.34 -0.65
CA ARG A 21 -11.18 0.97 -1.76
C ARG A 21 -12.55 1.45 -1.31
N GLY A 22 -12.88 2.70 -1.63
CA GLY A 22 -14.23 3.22 -1.46
C GLY A 22 -14.30 4.75 -1.51
N PRO A 23 -15.39 5.35 -1.05
CA PRO A 23 -15.55 6.79 -1.01
C PRO A 23 -14.47 7.43 -0.13
N ILE A 24 -13.97 8.60 -0.54
CA ILE A 24 -12.98 9.34 0.25
C ILE A 24 -13.52 9.75 1.62
N ASN A 25 -14.83 10.01 1.74
CA ASN A 25 -15.45 10.33 3.03
C ASN A 25 -15.29 9.17 4.03
N SER A 26 -15.40 7.92 3.56
CA SER A 26 -15.15 6.75 4.41
C SER A 26 -13.68 6.66 4.84
N MET A 27 -12.73 7.00 3.95
CA MET A 27 -11.32 7.10 4.32
C MET A 27 -11.09 8.17 5.39
N SER A 28 -11.66 9.36 5.19
CA SER A 28 -11.60 10.44 6.17
C SER A 28 -12.15 10.00 7.52
N ASN A 29 -13.25 9.23 7.55
CA ASN A 29 -13.81 8.70 8.79
C ASN A 29 -12.85 7.74 9.51
N TYR A 30 -12.17 6.85 8.79
CA TYR A 30 -11.16 5.97 9.39
C TYR A 30 -9.97 6.76 9.96
N VAL A 31 -9.52 7.78 9.23
CA VAL A 31 -8.41 8.64 9.68
C VAL A 31 -8.83 9.47 10.89
N ALA A 32 -10.01 10.10 10.87
CA ALA A 32 -10.55 10.83 12.02
C ALA A 32 -10.73 9.92 13.24
N GLY A 33 -11.26 8.70 13.04
CA GLY A 33 -11.38 7.71 14.11
C GLY A 33 -10.04 7.32 14.73
N SER A 34 -8.98 7.23 13.91
CA SER A 34 -7.61 6.99 14.39
C SER A 34 -7.06 8.17 15.23
N MET A 35 -7.47 9.40 14.91
CA MET A 35 -7.04 10.64 15.60
C MET A 35 -7.82 10.93 16.90
N ARG A 36 -9.02 10.35 17.07
CA ARG A 36 -9.93 10.62 18.21
C ARG A 36 -10.21 12.12 18.36
N ASP A 37 -10.09 12.65 19.57
CA ASP A 37 -10.41 14.05 19.91
C ASP A 37 -9.51 15.08 19.21
N ALA A 38 -8.39 14.65 18.62
CA ALA A 38 -7.49 15.51 17.85
C ALA A 38 -7.87 15.63 16.37
N ALA A 39 -8.94 14.96 15.92
CA ALA A 39 -9.38 14.98 14.53
C ALA A 39 -9.88 16.38 14.13
N PRO A 40 -9.45 16.93 12.98
CA PRO A 40 -10.12 18.09 12.41
C PRO A 40 -11.53 17.71 11.95
N ASP A 41 -12.32 18.71 11.60
CA ASP A 41 -13.61 18.49 10.95
C ASP A 41 -13.49 17.57 9.72
N ILE A 42 -14.50 16.71 9.52
CA ILE A 42 -14.46 15.68 8.49
C ILE A 42 -14.43 16.26 7.07
N GLU A 43 -15.02 17.43 6.86
CA GLU A 43 -15.00 18.13 5.58
C GLU A 43 -13.59 18.66 5.30
N LEU A 44 -12.94 19.25 6.30
CA LEU A 44 -11.55 19.70 6.20
C LEU A 44 -10.60 18.53 5.90
N LEU A 45 -10.76 17.39 6.57
CA LEU A 45 -9.95 16.21 6.33
C LEU A 45 -10.18 15.63 4.93
N THR A 46 -11.43 15.59 4.49
CA THR A 46 -11.78 15.14 3.14
C THR A 46 -11.17 16.05 2.07
N ASN A 47 -11.27 17.37 2.27
CA ASN A 47 -10.67 18.35 1.38
C ASN A 47 -9.14 18.24 1.36
N TYR A 48 -8.53 17.98 2.52
CA TYR A 48 -7.09 17.70 2.62
C TYR A 48 -6.69 16.47 1.80
N LEU A 49 -7.40 15.34 1.95
CA LEU A 49 -7.10 14.10 1.23
C LEU A 49 -7.37 14.16 -0.28
N ARG A 50 -8.15 15.13 -0.77
CA ARG A 50 -8.43 15.30 -2.21
C ARG A 50 -7.32 16.02 -2.96
N LYS A 51 -6.43 16.73 -2.26
CA LYS A 51 -5.39 17.59 -2.84
C LYS A 51 -4.27 16.78 -3.48
N PRO A 52 -3.94 17.01 -4.76
CA PRO A 52 -2.85 16.30 -5.45
C PRO A 52 -1.50 16.44 -4.75
N GLU A 53 -1.18 17.63 -4.21
CA GLU A 53 0.06 17.88 -3.48
C GLU A 53 0.20 17.02 -2.21
N ILE A 54 -0.94 16.65 -1.60
CA ILE A 54 -0.96 15.75 -0.45
C ILE A 54 -0.72 14.30 -0.88
N HIS A 55 -1.13 13.92 -2.09
CA HIS A 55 -0.86 12.58 -2.61
C HIS A 55 0.64 12.38 -2.85
N GLU A 56 1.31 13.41 -3.38
CA GLU A 56 2.77 13.41 -3.54
C GLU A 56 3.51 13.37 -2.21
N GLU A 57 3.03 14.14 -1.22
CA GLU A 57 3.60 14.13 0.13
C GLU A 57 3.44 12.77 0.80
N LEU A 58 2.25 12.17 0.73
CA LEU A 58 1.95 10.87 1.34
C LEU A 58 2.80 9.72 0.80
N LEU A 59 3.33 9.83 -0.44
CA LEU A 59 4.30 8.85 -0.95
C LEU A 59 5.57 8.80 -0.10
N LYS A 60 5.99 9.92 0.52
CA LYS A 60 7.13 9.97 1.45
C LYS A 60 6.84 9.27 2.77
N TRP A 61 5.56 9.07 3.07
CA TRP A 61 5.06 8.33 4.24
C TRP A 61 4.71 6.88 3.90
N ASP A 62 5.20 6.38 2.75
CA ASP A 62 4.86 5.06 2.23
C ASP A 62 3.33 4.85 2.10
N VAL A 63 2.60 5.87 1.66
CA VAL A 63 1.16 5.80 1.38
C VAL A 63 0.85 6.22 -0.05
N GLY A 64 0.13 5.38 -0.76
CA GLY A 64 -0.49 5.71 -2.03
C GLY A 64 -1.96 6.04 -1.85
N ILE A 65 -2.40 7.17 -2.44
CA ILE A 65 -3.82 7.50 -2.56
C ILE A 65 -4.12 7.83 -4.02
N TRP A 66 -5.12 7.15 -4.60
CA TRP A 66 -5.45 7.29 -6.01
C TRP A 66 -6.94 7.28 -6.24
N ARG A 67 -7.41 8.17 -7.11
CA ARG A 67 -8.79 8.16 -7.57
C ARG A 67 -8.93 7.21 -8.75
N ASN A 68 -9.99 6.41 -8.74
CA ASN A 68 -10.33 5.52 -9.84
C ASN A 68 -11.31 6.18 -10.82
N THR A 69 -11.55 5.52 -11.96
CA THR A 69 -12.42 6.00 -13.03
C THR A 69 -13.89 6.09 -12.65
N ILE A 70 -14.34 5.29 -11.69
CA ILE A 70 -15.73 5.29 -11.20
C ILE A 70 -15.96 6.30 -10.06
N GLY A 71 -14.92 7.02 -9.64
CA GLY A 71 -14.98 8.07 -8.63
C GLY A 71 -14.64 7.65 -7.20
N ASP A 72 -14.43 6.35 -6.93
CA ASP A 72 -13.89 5.90 -5.64
C ASP A 72 -12.40 6.21 -5.54
N TRP A 73 -11.90 6.05 -4.33
CA TRP A 73 -10.51 6.23 -3.98
C TRP A 73 -9.92 4.90 -3.52
N SER A 74 -8.62 4.74 -3.75
CA SER A 74 -7.80 3.66 -3.19
C SER A 74 -6.82 4.26 -2.19
N LEU A 75 -6.75 3.70 -1.00
CA LEU A 75 -5.74 3.99 0.02
C LEU A 75 -4.86 2.75 0.17
N VAL A 76 -3.56 2.87 -0.05
CA VAL A 76 -2.65 1.74 -0.13
C VAL A 76 -1.42 1.99 0.71
N SER A 77 -1.11 1.07 1.61
CA SER A 77 0.18 1.04 2.28
C SER A 77 1.25 0.58 1.29
N LEU A 78 2.33 1.35 1.20
CA LEU A 78 3.56 1.03 0.48
C LEU A 78 4.67 0.60 1.45
N ALA A 79 4.34 0.33 2.72
CA ALA A 79 5.25 -0.23 3.68
C ALA A 79 5.22 -1.77 3.61
N ALA A 80 6.39 -2.40 3.76
CA ALA A 80 6.45 -3.85 3.96
C ALA A 80 5.75 -4.23 5.28
N PRO A 81 5.06 -5.38 5.35
CA PRO A 81 4.54 -5.91 6.62
C PRO A 81 5.63 -5.99 7.71
N SER A 82 5.25 -5.99 8.98
CA SER A 82 6.23 -5.90 10.07
C SER A 82 6.89 -7.23 10.44
N SER A 83 6.35 -8.37 10.01
CA SER A 83 6.90 -9.70 10.30
C SER A 83 7.12 -10.54 9.04
N ILE A 84 8.11 -11.44 9.09
CA ILE A 84 8.42 -12.36 7.99
C ILE A 84 7.23 -13.29 7.69
N GLU A 85 6.46 -13.68 8.69
CA GLU A 85 5.26 -14.52 8.56
C GLU A 85 4.19 -13.81 7.73
N GLN A 86 3.90 -12.53 8.03
CA GLN A 86 2.95 -11.73 7.25
C GLN A 86 3.43 -11.52 5.81
N MET A 87 4.73 -11.32 5.61
CA MET A 87 5.33 -11.20 4.28
C MET A 87 5.17 -12.50 3.49
N ARG A 88 5.47 -13.66 4.08
CA ARG A 88 5.30 -14.98 3.44
C ARG A 88 3.85 -15.22 3.03
N TYR A 89 2.92 -15.01 3.97
CA TYR A 89 1.49 -15.10 3.70
C TYR A 89 1.10 -14.26 2.49
N ARG A 90 1.54 -13.00 2.43
CA ARG A 90 1.20 -12.11 1.31
C ARG A 90 1.85 -12.52 -0.01
N LEU A 91 3.08 -13.03 0.00
CA LEU A 91 3.75 -13.54 -1.21
C LEU A 91 3.00 -14.74 -1.80
N GLU A 92 2.41 -15.58 -0.95
CA GLU A 92 1.64 -16.76 -1.35
C GLU A 92 0.25 -16.43 -1.91
N HIS A 93 -0.29 -15.23 -1.63
CA HIS A 93 -1.60 -14.82 -2.13
C HIS A 93 -1.50 -14.28 -3.57
N PHE A 94 -2.09 -15.03 -4.51
CA PHE A 94 -2.13 -14.66 -5.92
C PHE A 94 -3.31 -13.72 -6.23
N PRO A 95 -3.12 -12.72 -7.10
CA PRO A 95 -4.22 -11.98 -7.68
C PRO A 95 -5.16 -12.95 -8.41
N THR A 96 -6.45 -12.69 -8.30
CA THR A 96 -7.50 -13.49 -8.96
C THR A 96 -7.57 -13.25 -10.48
N SER A 97 -6.87 -12.23 -10.98
CA SER A 97 -6.81 -11.88 -12.39
C SER A 97 -5.50 -11.20 -12.76
N ASN A 98 -5.15 -11.24 -14.04
CA ASN A 98 -3.98 -10.55 -14.60
C ASN A 98 -4.12 -9.02 -14.66
N THR A 99 -5.28 -8.47 -14.30
CA THR A 99 -5.51 -7.01 -14.24
C THR A 99 -5.34 -6.46 -12.83
N GLN A 100 -5.05 -7.30 -11.85
CA GLN A 100 -4.84 -6.89 -10.47
C GLN A 100 -3.35 -6.72 -10.16
N CYS A 101 -3.03 -5.64 -9.44
CA CYS A 101 -1.69 -5.42 -8.91
C CYS A 101 -1.34 -6.49 -7.85
N ARG A 102 -0.17 -7.12 -7.97
CA ARG A 102 0.31 -8.14 -7.03
C ARG A 102 0.47 -7.63 -5.60
N TRP A 103 0.73 -6.34 -5.43
CA TRP A 103 0.87 -5.72 -4.12
C TRP A 103 -0.49 -5.36 -3.51
N CYS A 104 -1.25 -4.46 -4.15
CA CYS A 104 -2.46 -3.88 -3.54
C CYS A 104 -3.77 -4.58 -3.93
N LEU A 105 -3.72 -5.57 -4.83
CA LEU A 105 -4.87 -6.33 -5.33
C LEU A 105 -5.95 -5.47 -6.02
N GLN A 106 -5.69 -4.18 -6.23
CA GLN A 106 -6.58 -3.29 -6.97
C GLN A 106 -6.50 -3.60 -8.46
N ASP A 107 -7.66 -3.59 -9.11
CA ASP A 107 -7.82 -3.81 -10.55
C ASP A 107 -7.41 -2.55 -11.33
N ALA A 108 -6.38 -2.66 -12.14
CA ALA A 108 -5.81 -1.57 -12.92
C ALA A 108 -6.75 -1.07 -14.02
N LYS A 109 -7.72 -1.87 -14.48
CA LYS A 109 -8.78 -1.39 -15.39
C LYS A 109 -9.55 -0.21 -14.80
N ARG A 110 -9.55 -0.08 -13.47
CA ARG A 110 -10.23 1.01 -12.75
C ARG A 110 -9.30 2.19 -12.47
N LEU A 111 -7.99 2.02 -12.53
CA LEU A 111 -6.99 3.07 -12.33
C LEU A 111 -6.44 3.50 -13.70
N ALA A 112 -7.25 4.19 -14.51
CA ALA A 112 -6.93 4.52 -15.91
C ALA A 112 -5.59 5.25 -16.13
N HIS A 113 -5.01 5.85 -15.10
CA HIS A 113 -3.73 6.57 -15.18
C HIS A 113 -2.55 5.79 -14.58
N ILE A 114 -2.77 4.55 -14.11
CA ILE A 114 -1.73 3.75 -13.45
C ILE A 114 -1.67 2.38 -14.12
N GLU A 115 -0.77 2.27 -15.09
CA GLU A 115 -0.51 1.02 -15.78
C GLU A 115 0.18 0.01 -14.85
N LEU A 116 -0.13 -1.26 -15.06
CA LEU A 116 0.64 -2.35 -14.47
C LEU A 116 1.88 -2.62 -15.31
N ILE A 117 2.99 -2.77 -14.62
CA ILE A 117 4.28 -3.13 -15.17
C ILE A 117 4.54 -4.59 -14.78
N PRO A 118 4.99 -5.45 -15.69
CA PRO A 118 5.28 -6.83 -15.34
C PRO A 118 6.49 -6.88 -14.40
N GLU A 119 6.43 -7.78 -13.44
CA GLU A 119 7.57 -8.10 -12.58
C GLU A 119 8.65 -8.81 -13.40
N LYS A 120 9.91 -8.49 -13.09
CA LYS A 120 11.07 -9.19 -13.61
C LYS A 120 11.80 -9.93 -12.50
N ASP A 121 12.28 -11.12 -12.79
CA ASP A 121 13.16 -11.88 -11.90
C ASP A 121 14.59 -11.29 -11.89
N ILE A 122 15.49 -11.94 -11.15
CA ILE A 122 16.91 -11.53 -11.04
C ILE A 122 17.68 -11.65 -12.36
N HIS A 123 17.14 -12.38 -13.34
CA HIS A 123 17.71 -12.56 -14.67
C HIS A 123 17.07 -11.64 -15.72
N GLY A 124 16.09 -10.83 -15.31
CA GLY A 124 15.36 -9.94 -16.20
C GLY A 124 14.19 -10.59 -16.95
N ASN A 125 13.91 -11.87 -16.69
CA ASN A 125 12.77 -12.58 -17.29
C ASN A 125 11.47 -12.16 -16.59
N LEU A 126 10.37 -12.20 -17.34
CA LEU A 126 9.05 -11.89 -16.77
C LEU A 126 8.65 -12.98 -15.78
N VAL A 127 8.09 -12.57 -14.64
CA VAL A 127 7.47 -13.49 -13.69
C VAL A 127 6.00 -13.69 -14.08
N ASP A 128 5.61 -14.95 -14.26
CA ASP A 128 4.26 -15.31 -14.69
C ASP A 128 3.18 -14.72 -13.79
N ASN A 129 2.18 -14.10 -14.41
CA ASN A 129 1.02 -13.50 -13.76
C ASN A 129 1.35 -12.52 -12.61
N SER A 130 2.53 -11.89 -12.65
CA SER A 130 2.93 -10.89 -11.67
C SER A 130 3.08 -9.51 -12.29
N TRP A 131 2.13 -8.65 -11.95
CA TRP A 131 1.96 -7.32 -12.52
C TRP A 131 1.75 -6.33 -11.38
N LEU A 132 2.45 -5.18 -11.41
CA LEU A 132 2.43 -4.22 -10.31
C LEU A 132 2.32 -2.79 -10.82
N HIS A 133 1.63 -1.93 -10.07
CA HIS A 133 1.76 -0.49 -10.26
C HIS A 133 3.20 -0.05 -9.99
N LYS A 134 3.66 1.00 -10.65
CA LYS A 134 5.02 1.54 -10.48
C LYS A 134 5.39 1.78 -9.01
N GLN A 135 4.49 2.39 -8.23
CA GLN A 135 4.70 2.69 -6.81
C GLN A 135 4.66 1.43 -5.92
N CYS A 136 3.96 0.38 -6.38
CA CYS A 136 3.84 -0.90 -5.68
C CYS A 136 5.04 -1.83 -5.88
N MET A 137 5.84 -1.60 -6.93
CA MET A 137 6.97 -2.46 -7.28
C MET A 137 8.06 -2.46 -6.19
N ARG A 138 8.46 -1.29 -5.69
CA ARG A 138 9.49 -1.17 -4.65
C ARG A 138 9.16 -1.98 -3.39
N PRO A 139 8.00 -1.79 -2.73
CA PRO A 139 7.71 -2.55 -1.52
C PRO A 139 7.55 -4.05 -1.76
N TRP A 140 7.05 -4.45 -2.93
CA TRP A 140 6.99 -5.86 -3.32
C TRP A 140 8.38 -6.50 -3.39
N LEU A 141 9.33 -5.86 -4.08
CA LEU A 141 10.71 -6.36 -4.16
C LEU A 141 11.41 -6.36 -2.80
N THR A 142 11.20 -5.32 -1.97
CA THR A 142 11.70 -5.30 -0.59
C THR A 142 11.21 -6.50 0.21
N MET A 143 9.91 -6.78 0.14
CA MET A 143 9.28 -7.91 0.84
C MET A 143 9.84 -9.26 0.35
N ARG A 144 9.97 -9.46 -0.96
CA ARG A 144 10.59 -10.67 -1.54
C ARG A 144 12.02 -10.88 -1.02
N ASN A 145 12.82 -9.82 -1.02
CA ASN A 145 14.21 -9.87 -0.59
C ASN A 145 14.34 -10.17 0.91
N GLN A 146 13.45 -9.62 1.75
CA GLN A 146 13.43 -9.89 3.19
C GLN A 146 13.11 -11.37 3.47
N VAL A 147 12.10 -11.93 2.79
CA VAL A 147 11.74 -13.34 2.94
C VAL A 147 12.85 -14.27 2.43
N ALA A 148 13.44 -13.98 1.28
CA ALA A 148 14.54 -14.77 0.73
C ALA A 148 15.76 -14.79 1.68
N ARG A 149 16.14 -13.64 2.25
CA ARG A 149 17.22 -13.56 3.24
C ARG A 149 16.93 -14.37 4.49
N ALA A 150 15.68 -14.31 4.99
CA ALA A 150 15.27 -15.07 6.17
C ALA A 150 15.28 -16.59 5.94
N GLN A 151 15.09 -17.07 4.70
CA GLN A 151 15.22 -18.49 4.35
C GLN A 151 16.68 -18.96 4.30
N THR A 152 17.60 -18.06 3.94
CA THR A 152 19.05 -18.37 3.88
C THR A 152 19.79 -18.16 5.19
N ALA A 153 19.16 -17.52 6.19
CA ALA A 153 19.79 -17.31 7.49
C ALA A 153 19.94 -18.67 8.21
N PRO A 154 21.16 -19.06 8.63
CA PRO A 154 21.33 -20.27 9.41
C PRO A 154 20.46 -20.14 10.67
N SER A 155 19.69 -21.18 10.99
CA SER A 155 18.97 -21.24 12.26
C SER A 155 20.02 -21.15 13.35
N LYS A 156 20.13 -19.99 14.00
CA LYS A 156 20.85 -19.92 15.27
C LYS A 156 20.05 -20.77 16.24
N GLU A 157 20.45 -22.03 16.38
CA GLU A 157 20.30 -22.72 17.65
C GLU A 157 20.90 -21.77 18.67
N SER A 158 20.02 -21.15 19.45
CA SER A 158 20.38 -20.31 20.57
C SER A 158 21.36 -21.11 21.42
N LEU A 159 22.59 -20.59 21.55
CA LEU A 159 23.56 -21.04 22.54
C LEU A 159 22.94 -20.80 23.92
N ILE A 160 22.25 -21.82 24.41
CA ILE A 160 21.94 -22.02 25.84
C ILE A 160 23.05 -22.91 26.37
#